data_AF-A0A2W4M2P7-F1
#
_entry.id   AF-A0A2W4M2P7-F1
#
_cell.length_a   1.000
_cell.length_b   1.000
_cell.length_c   1.000
_cell.angle_alpha   90.00
_cell.angle_beta   90.00
_cell.angle_gamma   90.00
#
_symmetry.space_group_name_H-M   'P 1'
#
loop_
_entity.id
_entity.type
_entity.pdbx_description
1 polymer ?
#
loop_
_entity_poly.entity_id
_entity_poly.type
_entity_poly.pdbx_seq_one_letter_code
_entity_poly.pdbx_strand_id
1 'polypeptide(L)'
;MRRALVAVAAYAVTACARQAEPARPVADQFIEVDYPPPPAEVEERDERLAGRPECVWMDGHWAWVGRRWRWTSGEWVVPPPGCLRAPPTLSWSRDTPARLYYTPPRWYRPSAEDPARAEPCAAPIPCLQRARPQ
;
A
#
# COMPACT_ATOMS: atom_id res chain seq x y z
N MET A 1 -50.16 -18.56 -36.11
CA MET A 1 -49.41 -18.90 -34.88
C MET A 1 -48.10 -18.13 -34.89
N ARG A 2 -47.99 -17.05 -34.10
CA ARG A 2 -46.73 -16.28 -33.93
C ARG A 2 -46.17 -16.63 -32.56
N ARG A 3 -45.10 -17.42 -32.50
CA ARG A 3 -44.34 -17.65 -31.28
C ARG A 3 -42.85 -17.51 -31.56
N ALA A 4 -42.22 -16.80 -30.62
CA ALA A 4 -40.81 -16.83 -30.26
C ALA A 4 -39.82 -16.29 -31.30
N LEU A 5 -39.19 -15.17 -30.94
CA LEU A 5 -37.76 -15.13 -30.66
C LEU A 5 -37.47 -13.78 -29.98
N VAL A 6 -37.60 -13.76 -28.67
CA VAL A 6 -37.05 -12.72 -27.81
C VAL A 6 -35.90 -13.35 -27.04
N ALA A 7 -34.84 -12.55 -26.87
CA ALA A 7 -33.73 -12.73 -25.92
C ALA A 7 -32.51 -13.52 -26.39
N VAL A 8 -31.67 -12.91 -27.24
CA VAL A 8 -30.22 -13.11 -27.19
C VAL A 8 -29.53 -11.76 -27.39
N ALA A 9 -29.62 -10.84 -26.43
CA ALA A 9 -28.92 -9.56 -26.49
C ALA A 9 -28.69 -8.94 -25.09
N ALA A 10 -28.33 -9.74 -24.08
CA ALA A 10 -28.16 -9.24 -22.71
C ALA A 10 -26.94 -9.81 -21.99
N TYR A 11 -25.80 -9.97 -22.67
CA TYR A 11 -24.56 -10.50 -22.06
C TYR A 11 -23.32 -9.58 -22.16
N ALA A 12 -23.47 -8.31 -22.54
CA ALA A 12 -22.33 -7.44 -22.85
C ALA A 12 -22.16 -6.21 -21.93
N VAL A 13 -22.58 -6.25 -20.65
CA VAL A 13 -22.51 -5.05 -19.76
C VAL A 13 -21.77 -5.25 -18.43
N THR A 14 -21.21 -6.42 -18.12
CA THR A 14 -20.59 -6.64 -16.79
C THR A 14 -19.07 -6.43 -16.71
N ALA A 15 -18.41 -6.02 -17.80
CA ALA A 15 -16.94 -5.91 -17.82
C ALA A 15 -16.37 -4.66 -17.12
N CYS A 16 -17.19 -3.70 -16.72
CA CYS A 16 -16.75 -2.57 -15.89
C CYS A 16 -16.85 -2.92 -14.40
N ALA A 17 -16.26 -4.04 -13.98
CA ALA A 17 -15.92 -4.21 -12.57
C ALA A 17 -14.91 -3.11 -12.22
N ARG A 18 -15.41 -2.03 -11.62
CA ARG A 18 -14.58 -1.00 -10.99
C ARG A 18 -13.61 -1.74 -10.07
N GLN A 19 -12.33 -1.81 -10.42
CA GLN A 19 -11.30 -2.11 -9.45
C GLN A 19 -11.45 -1.04 -8.37
N ALA A 20 -12.07 -1.41 -7.25
CA ALA A 20 -12.11 -0.55 -6.09
C ALA A 20 -10.64 -0.29 -5.74
N GLU A 21 -10.18 0.95 -5.98
CA GLU A 21 -8.90 1.35 -5.41
C GLU A 21 -8.99 1.07 -3.92
N PRO A 22 -7.99 0.38 -3.32
CA PRO A 22 -8.01 0.16 -1.89
C PRO A 22 -8.18 1.51 -1.23
N ALA A 23 -9.18 1.57 -0.36
CA ALA A 23 -9.58 2.80 0.29
C ALA A 23 -8.36 3.38 1.01
N ARG A 24 -7.89 4.56 0.55
CA ARG A 24 -6.73 5.23 1.14
C ARG A 24 -7.24 5.89 2.42
N PRO A 25 -6.75 5.51 3.62
CA PRO A 25 -7.15 6.18 4.84
C PRO A 25 -6.86 7.68 4.70
N VAL A 26 -7.89 8.51 4.83
CA VAL A 26 -7.73 9.96 4.86
C VAL A 26 -7.47 10.37 6.31
N ALA A 27 -6.52 11.29 6.46
CA ALA A 27 -6.24 12.17 7.60
C ALA A 27 -4.98 11.87 8.45
N ASP A 28 -4.16 12.93 8.57
CA ASP A 28 -3.24 13.29 9.67
C ASP A 28 -1.74 12.92 9.65
N GLN A 29 -1.21 12.29 8.60
CA GLN A 29 0.25 12.03 8.51
C GLN A 29 0.86 12.42 7.16
N PHE A 30 0.49 13.61 6.67
CA PHE A 30 1.18 14.22 5.54
C PHE A 30 2.35 15.05 6.06
N ILE A 31 3.54 14.75 5.55
CA ILE A 31 4.75 15.49 5.86
C ILE A 31 5.01 16.42 4.67
N GLU A 32 4.98 17.73 4.89
CA GLU A 32 5.42 18.67 3.86
C GLU A 32 6.93 18.48 3.62
N VAL A 33 7.31 18.32 2.36
CA VAL A 33 8.71 18.10 1.94
C VAL A 33 9.09 19.12 0.89
N ASP A 34 10.38 19.46 0.87
CA ASP A 34 10.88 20.56 0.03
C ASP A 34 11.11 20.12 -1.44
N TYR A 35 11.31 18.82 -1.68
CA TYR A 35 11.65 18.25 -2.99
C TYR A 35 11.32 16.75 -3.05
N PRO A 36 11.07 16.17 -4.24
CA PRO A 36 10.81 14.73 -4.39
C PRO A 36 12.05 13.89 -4.05
N PRO A 37 11.87 12.61 -3.70
CA PRO A 37 12.98 11.71 -3.47
C PRO A 37 13.74 11.39 -4.75
N PRO A 38 14.99 10.90 -4.64
CA PRO A 38 15.70 10.30 -5.76
C PRO A 38 14.97 9.06 -6.32
N PRO A 39 15.42 8.51 -7.46
CA PRO A 39 15.00 7.18 -7.90
C PRO A 39 15.20 6.12 -6.82
N ALA A 40 14.38 5.08 -6.81
CA ALA A 40 14.52 3.95 -5.89
C ALA A 40 15.88 3.25 -6.06
N GLU A 41 16.43 2.73 -4.97
CA GLU A 41 17.65 1.93 -5.02
C GLU A 41 17.34 0.49 -5.47
N VAL A 42 18.34 -0.17 -6.04
CA VAL A 42 18.25 -1.61 -6.40
C VAL A 42 18.42 -2.42 -5.13
N GLU A 43 17.57 -3.44 -4.95
CA GLU A 43 17.57 -4.28 -3.76
C GLU A 43 17.77 -5.75 -4.10
N GLU A 44 18.53 -6.45 -3.26
CA GLU A 44 18.68 -7.90 -3.31
C GLU A 44 17.76 -8.54 -2.27
N ARG A 45 17.03 -9.58 -2.68
CA ARG A 45 16.09 -10.31 -1.82
C ARG A 45 16.74 -11.61 -1.36
N ASP A 46 16.70 -11.89 -0.05
CA ASP A 46 17.09 -13.22 0.45
C ASP A 46 16.04 -14.26 0.00
N GLU A 47 16.31 -14.94 -1.11
CA GLU A 47 15.42 -15.95 -1.71
C GLU A 47 15.14 -17.12 -0.76
N ARG A 48 15.96 -17.35 0.27
CA ARG A 48 15.70 -18.39 1.28
C ARG A 48 14.45 -18.10 2.11
N LEU A 49 14.05 -16.83 2.21
CA LEU A 49 12.83 -16.43 2.91
C LEU A 49 11.60 -16.41 2.00
N ALA A 50 11.80 -16.35 0.67
CA ALA A 50 10.70 -16.36 -0.29
C ALA A 50 9.84 -17.63 -0.25
N GLY A 51 10.42 -18.75 0.18
CA GLY A 51 9.71 -20.01 0.34
C GLY A 51 8.84 -20.11 1.60
N ARG A 52 8.84 -19.10 2.48
CA ARG A 52 8.06 -19.12 3.74
C ARG A 52 6.68 -18.50 3.54
N PRO A 53 5.59 -19.26 3.74
CA PRO A 53 4.23 -18.78 3.43
C PRO A 53 3.77 -17.61 4.30
N GLU A 54 4.35 -17.44 5.49
CA GLU A 54 4.03 -16.35 6.41
C GLU A 54 4.81 -15.05 6.11
N CYS A 55 5.81 -15.10 5.24
CA CYS A 55 6.69 -13.98 4.95
C CYS A 55 6.34 -13.31 3.62
N VAL A 56 6.26 -11.98 3.65
CA VAL A 56 6.05 -11.17 2.45
C VAL A 56 7.21 -10.20 2.29
N TRP A 57 7.63 -9.98 1.04
CA TRP A 57 8.64 -8.98 0.75
C TRP A 57 7.98 -7.60 0.80
N MET A 58 8.58 -6.70 1.58
CA MET A 58 8.27 -5.28 1.54
C MET A 58 9.41 -4.56 0.84
N ASP A 59 9.11 -3.94 -0.30
CA ASP A 59 10.09 -3.10 -1.00
C ASP A 59 10.57 -1.96 -0.11
N GLY A 60 11.84 -1.62 -0.29
CA GLY A 60 12.46 -0.46 0.29
C GLY A 60 11.77 0.83 -0.14
N HIS A 61 11.98 1.85 0.67
CA HIS A 61 11.36 3.14 0.43
C HIS A 61 12.21 4.28 0.97
N TRP A 62 12.05 5.44 0.33
CA TRP A 62 12.55 6.69 0.87
C TRP A 62 11.75 7.10 2.09
N ALA A 63 12.45 7.42 3.18
CA ALA A 63 11.91 8.04 4.37
C ALA A 63 12.43 9.49 4.48
N TRP A 64 11.57 10.40 4.95
CA TRP A 64 11.95 11.79 5.21
C TRP A 64 12.44 11.93 6.65
N VAL A 65 13.76 12.12 6.84
CA VAL A 65 14.39 12.16 8.17
C VAL A 65 15.33 13.35 8.24
N GLY A 66 15.05 14.30 9.14
CA GLY A 66 15.93 15.47 9.33
C GLY A 66 16.03 16.33 8.07
N ARG A 67 14.91 16.56 7.38
CA ARG A 67 14.81 17.35 6.13
C ARG A 67 15.59 16.80 4.93
N ARG A 68 15.82 15.49 4.91
CA ARG A 68 16.48 14.80 3.80
C ARG A 68 15.85 13.43 3.58
N TRP A 69 15.94 12.95 2.35
CA TRP A 69 15.59 11.59 2.01
C TRP A 69 16.67 10.63 2.49
N ARG A 70 16.25 9.53 3.12
CA ARG A 70 17.09 8.40 3.50
C ARG A 70 16.44 7.11 3.01
N TRP A 71 17.20 6.29 2.28
CA TRP A 71 16.71 4.99 1.83
C TRP A 71 16.55 4.08 3.05
N THR A 72 15.37 3.46 3.16
CA THR A 72 15.12 2.36 4.08
C THR A 72 15.05 1.11 3.22
N SER A 73 16.01 0.21 3.38
CA SER A 73 16.05 -1.05 2.65
C SER A 73 14.80 -1.89 2.92
N GLY A 74 14.37 -2.61 1.89
CA GLY A 74 13.31 -3.58 1.93
C GLY A 74 13.67 -4.76 2.82
N GLU A 75 12.64 -5.45 3.27
CA GLU A 75 12.80 -6.58 4.16
C GLU A 75 11.68 -7.60 3.97
N TRP A 76 12.01 -8.86 4.26
CA TRP A 76 11.00 -9.90 4.44
C TRP A 76 10.36 -9.73 5.82
N VAL A 77 9.04 -9.58 5.85
CA VAL A 77 8.30 -9.38 7.10
C VAL A 77 7.14 -10.35 7.25
N VAL A 78 6.67 -10.50 8.48
CA VAL A 78 5.37 -11.09 8.79
C VAL A 78 4.37 -9.94 8.98
N PRO A 79 3.34 -9.83 8.12
CA PRO A 79 2.29 -8.83 8.26
C PRO A 79 1.54 -8.95 9.59
N PRO A 80 1.15 -7.83 10.23
CA PRO A 80 0.22 -7.88 11.33
C PRO A 80 -1.12 -8.49 10.89
N PRO A 81 -1.73 -9.40 11.68
CA PRO A 81 -2.96 -10.08 11.27
C PRO A 81 -4.12 -9.11 10.94
N GLY A 82 -4.75 -9.33 9.78
CA GLY A 82 -5.89 -8.54 9.32
C GLY A 82 -5.56 -7.11 8.88
N CYS A 83 -4.27 -6.78 8.71
CA CYS A 83 -3.83 -5.45 8.30
C CYS A 83 -3.39 -5.45 6.83
N LEU A 84 -3.62 -4.31 6.18
CA LEU A 84 -3.16 -3.99 4.84
C LEU A 84 -2.02 -2.96 4.93
N ARG A 85 -1.14 -2.98 3.93
CA ARG A 85 -0.06 -1.99 3.79
C ARG A 85 -0.46 -0.91 2.80
N ALA A 86 -0.35 0.35 3.22
CA ALA A 86 -0.30 1.48 2.31
C ALA A 86 1.17 1.75 1.94
N PRO A 87 1.54 1.79 0.65
CA PRO A 87 2.88 2.18 0.22
C PRO A 87 3.13 3.68 0.49
N PRO A 88 4.40 4.12 0.52
CA PRO A 88 4.71 5.54 0.54
C PRO A 88 4.08 6.25 -0.66
N THR A 89 3.58 7.47 -0.46
CA THR A 89 2.97 8.25 -1.56
C THR A 89 3.45 9.70 -1.52
N LEU A 90 3.58 10.29 -2.70
CA LEU A 90 3.79 11.73 -2.87
C LEU A 90 2.53 12.35 -3.47
N SER A 91 2.15 13.52 -2.97
CA SER A 91 1.02 14.29 -3.49
C SER A 91 1.35 15.77 -3.53
N TRP A 92 0.96 16.43 -4.61
CA TRP A 92 0.98 17.89 -4.72
C TRP A 92 -0.34 18.45 -4.22
N SER A 93 -0.28 19.53 -3.45
CA SER A 93 -1.44 20.33 -3.08
C SER A 93 -2.02 21.03 -4.31
N ARG A 94 -3.30 21.38 -4.25
CA ARG A 94 -3.98 22.16 -5.29
C ARG A 94 -3.95 23.67 -5.00
N ASP A 95 -3.27 24.08 -3.93
CA ASP A 95 -3.13 25.49 -3.55
C ASP A 95 -2.12 26.21 -4.44
N THR A 96 -2.11 27.54 -4.35
CA THR A 96 -1.13 28.39 -5.03
C THR A 96 -0.39 29.23 -3.98
N PRO A 97 0.93 29.03 -3.76
CA PRO A 97 1.78 28.04 -4.42
C PRO A 97 1.46 26.60 -3.96
N ALA A 98 1.68 25.63 -4.87
CA ALA A 98 1.50 24.22 -4.58
C ALA A 98 2.57 23.73 -3.59
N ARG A 99 2.18 22.85 -2.68
CA ARG A 99 3.08 22.21 -1.71
C ARG A 99 3.22 20.73 -2.00
N LEU A 100 4.39 20.15 -1.72
CA LEU A 100 4.62 18.72 -1.88
C LEU A 100 4.48 18.03 -0.52
N TYR A 101 3.66 16.98 -0.49
CA TYR A 101 3.44 16.16 0.69
C TYR A 101 3.90 14.74 0.47
N TYR A 102 4.58 14.19 1.47
CA TYR A 102 4.97 12.79 1.59
C TYR A 102 4.12 12.10 2.64
N THR A 103 3.58 10.94 2.29
CA THR A 103 2.91 10.03 3.22
C THR A 103 3.81 8.82 3.43
N PRO A 104 4.33 8.57 4.65
CA PRO A 104 5.09 7.36 4.95
C PRO A 104 4.26 6.09 4.73
N PRO A 105 4.91 4.93 4.48
CA PRO A 105 4.19 3.67 4.47
C PRO A 105 3.61 3.38 5.85
N ARG A 106 2.45 2.71 5.87
CA ARG A 106 1.77 2.36 7.12
C ARG A 106 1.01 1.06 6.98
N TRP A 107 0.83 0.39 8.11
CA TRP A 107 -0.07 -0.74 8.25
C TRP A 107 -1.37 -0.26 8.88
N TYR A 108 -2.49 -0.69 8.31
CA TYR A 108 -3.80 -0.29 8.78
C TYR A 108 -4.80 -1.43 8.66
N ARG A 109 -5.79 -1.44 9.55
CA ARG A 109 -6.94 -2.32 9.45
C ARG A 109 -8.03 -1.58 8.65
N PRO A 110 -8.50 -2.11 7.52
CA PRO A 110 -9.59 -1.49 6.79
C PRO A 110 -10.89 -1.58 7.62
N SER A 111 -11.69 -0.52 7.59
CA SER A 111 -13.07 -0.56 8.06
C SER A 111 -14.00 -0.78 6.86
N ALA A 112 -14.87 -1.78 6.97
CA ALA A 112 -15.84 -2.09 5.93
C ALA A 112 -16.93 -1.00 5.79
N GLU A 113 -17.20 -0.29 6.89
CA GLU A 113 -18.25 0.74 6.95
C GLU A 113 -17.75 2.11 6.48
N ASP A 114 -16.51 2.46 6.83
CA ASP A 114 -15.91 3.76 6.49
C ASP A 114 -14.39 3.65 6.32
N PRO A 115 -13.87 3.68 5.09
CA PRO A 115 -12.45 3.81 4.77
C PRO A 115 -11.66 4.86 5.53
N ALA A 116 -12.28 6.01 5.85
CA ALA A 116 -11.61 7.09 6.55
C ALA A 116 -11.33 6.74 8.02
N ARG A 117 -12.03 5.73 8.57
CA ARG A 117 -11.84 5.20 9.93
C ARG A 117 -10.92 3.99 10.00
N ALA A 118 -10.07 3.80 9.00
CA ALA A 118 -9.06 2.75 9.08
C ALA A 118 -8.16 2.95 10.31
N GLU A 119 -7.99 1.89 11.11
CA GLU A 119 -7.23 1.94 12.34
C GLU A 119 -5.75 1.64 12.08
N PRO A 120 -4.80 2.31 12.76
CA PRO A 120 -3.40 1.99 12.65
C PRO A 120 -3.12 0.59 13.22
N CYS A 121 -2.27 -0.17 12.54
CA CYS A 121 -1.74 -1.43 13.05
C CYS A 121 -0.33 -1.26 13.60
N ALA A 122 0.11 -2.25 14.39
CA ALA A 122 1.50 -2.37 14.79
C ALA A 122 2.42 -2.50 13.56
N ALA A 123 3.70 -2.15 13.74
CA ALA A 123 4.72 -2.43 12.74
C ALA A 123 4.82 -3.96 12.47
N PRO A 124 5.18 -4.36 11.24
CA PRO A 124 5.36 -5.76 10.93
C PRO A 124 6.62 -6.29 11.64
N ILE A 125 6.70 -7.61 11.82
CA ILE A 125 7.86 -8.25 12.46
C ILE A 125 8.82 -8.73 11.37
N PRO A 126 10.14 -8.47 11.46
CA PRO A 126 11.10 -9.04 10.52
C PRO A 126 11.01 -10.58 10.50
N CYS A 127 10.87 -11.15 9.30
CA CYS A 127 10.74 -12.60 9.12
C CYS A 127 11.95 -13.36 9.69
N LEU A 128 13.14 -12.76 9.60
CA LEU A 128 14.38 -13.30 10.19
C LEU A 128 14.31 -13.43 11.72
N GLN A 129 13.62 -12.53 12.42
CA GLN A 129 13.51 -12.56 13.88
C GLN A 129 12.58 -13.69 14.36
N ARG A 130 11.52 -13.99 13.61
CA ARG A 130 10.63 -15.13 13.89
C ARG A 130 11.31 -16.48 13.66
N ALA A 131 12.36 -16.53 12.85
CA ALA A 131 13.06 -17.76 12.47
C ALA A 131 14.09 -18.26 13.51
N ARG A 132 14.33 -17.53 14.61
CA ARG A 132 15.20 -18.01 15.69
C ARG A 132 14.42 -19.01 16.55
N PRO A 133 14.86 -20.27 16.71
CA PRO A 133 14.31 -21.13 17.73
C PRO A 133 14.55 -20.49 19.11
N GLN A 134 13.53 -20.49 19.96
CA GLN A 134 13.67 -20.19 21.38
C GLN A 134 14.39 -21.34 22.09
#